data_AF-A0A0H4KQW5-F1
#
_entry.id   AF-A0A0H4KQW5-F1
#
_cell.length_a   1.000
_cell.length_b   1.000
_cell.length_c   1.000
_cell.angle_alpha   90.00
_cell.angle_beta   90.00
_cell.angle_gamma   90.00
#
_symmetry.space_group_name_H-M   'P 1'
#
loop_
_entity.id
_entity.type
_entity.pdbx_description
1 polymer ?
#
loop_
_entity_poly.entity_id
_entity_poly.type
_entity_poly.pdbx_seq_one_letter_code
_entity_poly.pdbx_strand_id
1 'polypeptide(L)'
;MIRRVTLTLISCFALLLSGLLLEPSSSAKAANLTNYDKLLPVAYKYMGVPYRYGGTTASGFDCSGYVRQVYSEVGISLPRTAAQMYGQGTAVSKSNLRVGDLVFFNTSGRGVSHVGIYVGNNEFINAASSKGVSIAKVNDPYYWGSRYVGAKRIFSTGSAKGNFRDTQNSWIAKDVNALANKDIVIGYSNNYYRPNENISRAQTATILANTLDLKMTNRKQPFKDVTPSSWSVGAVNAVKSAGIFEGNNGYFMPDKALTRAQMASVLTDAFDLKANSSYTFKDVPKNNWAAADISALAAAGITTGYDDGTFKPNEPVTRAQMAAFVNRAVNR
;
A
#
# COMPACT_ATOMS: atom_id res chain seq x y z
N MET A 1 -88.25 18.38 28.91
CA MET A 1 -87.61 17.06 28.71
C MET A 1 -86.37 17.27 27.85
N ILE A 2 -85.26 16.62 28.20
CA ILE A 2 -84.01 16.44 27.45
C ILE A 2 -82.91 17.50 27.64
N ARG A 3 -81.75 16.95 28.04
CA ARG A 3 -80.55 17.52 28.66
C ARG A 3 -79.66 18.29 27.69
N ARG A 4 -79.02 19.36 28.21
CA ARG A 4 -77.83 19.99 27.63
C ARG A 4 -76.61 19.09 27.89
N VAL A 5 -75.85 18.79 26.84
CA VAL A 5 -74.59 18.03 26.92
C VAL A 5 -73.43 19.02 26.92
N THR A 6 -72.64 18.97 28.00
CA THR A 6 -71.39 19.72 28.19
C THR A 6 -70.29 19.04 27.40
N LEU A 7 -69.62 19.76 26.49
CA LEU A 7 -68.47 19.27 25.73
C LEU A 7 -67.18 19.69 26.45
N THR A 8 -66.44 18.72 26.97
CA THR A 8 -65.16 18.93 27.67
C THR A 8 -64.03 19.13 26.66
N LEU A 9 -63.33 20.26 26.77
CA LEU A 9 -62.09 20.57 26.07
C LEU A 9 -60.95 19.66 26.59
N ILE A 10 -60.35 18.85 25.71
CA ILE A 10 -59.07 18.18 25.98
C ILE A 10 -57.99 18.99 25.25
N SER A 11 -57.18 19.69 26.05
CA SER A 11 -55.93 20.33 25.67
C SER A 11 -54.85 19.25 25.49
N CYS A 12 -54.44 18.99 24.24
CA CYS A 12 -53.24 18.19 23.95
C CYS A 12 -52.07 19.14 23.71
N PHE A 13 -51.30 19.39 24.77
CA PHE A 13 -50.04 20.11 24.77
C PHE A 13 -48.94 19.20 24.16
N ALA A 14 -48.67 19.33 22.87
CA ALA A 14 -47.55 18.64 22.21
C ALA A 14 -46.25 19.38 22.51
N LEU A 15 -45.46 18.86 23.46
CA LEU A 15 -44.08 19.25 23.70
C LEU A 15 -43.22 18.92 22.46
N LEU A 16 -42.92 19.93 21.65
CA LEU A 16 -41.86 19.88 20.65
C LEU A 16 -40.50 19.88 21.38
N LEU A 17 -40.07 18.69 21.79
CA LEU A 17 -38.70 18.47 22.23
C LEU A 17 -37.81 18.54 20.98
N SER A 18 -37.12 19.67 20.81
CA SER A 18 -36.06 19.85 19.83
C SER A 18 -34.91 18.88 20.14
N GLY A 19 -35.00 17.67 19.58
CA GLY A 19 -33.90 16.73 19.54
C GLY A 19 -32.77 17.33 18.70
N LEU A 20 -31.81 17.97 19.36
CA LEU A 20 -30.50 18.23 18.81
C LEU A 20 -29.86 16.85 18.58
N LEU A 21 -30.09 16.27 17.40
CA LEU A 21 -29.39 15.10 16.93
C LEU A 21 -27.92 15.52 16.73
N LEU A 22 -27.12 15.32 17.76
CA LEU A 22 -25.68 15.20 17.63
C LEU A 22 -25.43 13.96 16.77
N GLU A 23 -25.37 14.16 15.45
CA GLU A 23 -24.84 13.14 14.56
C GLU A 23 -23.41 12.82 15.00
N PRO A 24 -23.05 11.54 15.25
CA PRO A 24 -21.69 11.20 15.57
C PRO A 24 -20.82 11.57 14.39
N SER A 25 -19.90 12.51 14.61
CA SER A 25 -18.99 13.04 13.60
C SER A 25 -18.22 11.91 12.91
N SER A 26 -18.58 11.64 11.65
CA SER A 26 -17.96 10.65 10.75
C SER A 26 -16.50 10.95 10.36
N SER A 27 -15.81 11.81 11.09
CA SER A 27 -14.43 12.20 10.80
C SER A 27 -13.41 11.16 11.30
N ALA A 28 -13.69 10.47 12.40
CA ALA A 28 -12.76 9.48 12.97
C ALA A 28 -12.70 8.13 12.22
N LYS A 29 -13.76 7.76 11.47
CA LYS A 29 -13.80 6.52 10.67
C LYS A 29 -13.09 6.66 9.31
N ALA A 30 -12.95 7.88 8.78
CA ALA A 30 -12.31 8.14 7.50
C ALA A 30 -10.76 8.11 7.58
N ALA A 31 -10.19 8.45 8.74
CA ALA A 31 -8.74 8.50 8.95
C ALA A 31 -8.04 7.12 8.95
N ASN A 32 -8.78 6.04 9.25
CA ASN A 32 -8.23 4.67 9.28
C ASN A 32 -8.21 3.97 7.90
N LEU A 33 -8.58 4.68 6.82
CA LEU A 33 -8.82 4.07 5.50
C LEU A 33 -7.76 4.39 4.44
N THR A 34 -6.79 5.27 4.73
CA THR A 34 -5.94 5.94 3.73
C THR A 34 -4.47 5.50 3.69
N ASN A 35 -4.01 4.64 4.60
CA ASN A 35 -2.58 4.35 4.78
C ASN A 35 -2.13 2.93 4.39
N TYR A 36 -3.01 2.10 3.81
CA TYR A 36 -2.65 0.71 3.47
C TYR A 36 -1.53 0.62 2.42
N ASP A 37 -1.47 1.57 1.50
CA ASP A 37 -0.38 1.74 0.54
C ASP A 37 0.99 2.01 1.19
N LYS A 38 1.00 2.45 2.46
CA LYS A 38 2.20 2.65 3.28
C LYS A 38 2.60 1.41 4.09
N LEU A 39 1.77 0.36 4.14
CA LEU A 39 1.98 -0.79 5.01
C LEU A 39 3.32 -1.48 4.74
N LEU A 40 3.63 -1.75 3.47
CA LEU A 40 4.85 -2.44 3.08
C LEU A 40 6.11 -1.69 3.57
N PRO A 41 6.35 -0.41 3.23
CA PRO A 41 7.55 0.29 3.69
C PRO A 41 7.58 0.55 5.22
N VAL A 42 6.42 0.61 5.90
CA VAL A 42 6.36 0.62 7.37
C VAL A 42 6.74 -0.73 7.95
N ALA A 43 6.35 -1.85 7.34
CA ALA A 43 6.73 -3.19 7.79
C ALA A 43 8.27 -3.37 7.76
N TYR A 44 8.95 -2.83 6.75
CA TYR A 44 10.42 -2.84 6.65
C TYR A 44 11.13 -1.87 7.60
N LYS A 45 10.44 -0.87 8.17
CA LYS A 45 11.02 0.16 9.05
C LYS A 45 11.76 -0.41 10.25
N TYR A 46 11.30 -1.54 10.77
CA TYR A 46 11.80 -2.14 12.01
C TYR A 46 12.79 -3.28 11.80
N MET A 47 13.23 -3.52 10.56
CA MET A 47 14.16 -4.60 10.26
C MET A 47 15.44 -4.53 11.13
N GLY A 48 15.78 -5.65 11.75
CA GLY A 48 16.92 -5.78 12.65
C GLY A 48 16.67 -5.40 14.12
N VAL A 49 15.50 -4.85 14.47
CA VAL A 49 15.18 -4.57 15.88
C VAL A 49 15.22 -5.88 16.68
N PRO A 50 15.96 -5.96 17.82
CA PRO A 50 16.10 -7.20 18.57
C PRO A 50 14.78 -7.76 19.09
N TYR A 51 14.74 -9.08 19.29
CA TYR A 51 13.60 -9.69 19.95
C TYR A 51 13.64 -9.42 21.46
N ARG A 52 12.49 -9.06 22.04
CA ARG A 52 12.27 -9.00 23.48
C ARG A 52 10.89 -9.58 23.80
N TYR A 53 10.83 -10.63 24.62
CA TYR A 53 9.55 -11.20 25.04
C TYR A 53 8.70 -10.13 25.73
N GLY A 54 7.44 -9.97 25.31
CA GLY A 54 6.58 -8.91 25.82
C GLY A 54 6.86 -7.52 25.23
N GLY A 55 7.90 -7.35 24.41
CA GLY A 55 8.35 -6.08 23.87
C GLY A 55 7.40 -5.49 22.82
N THR A 56 7.22 -4.17 22.86
CA THR A 56 6.26 -3.43 22.02
C THR A 56 6.84 -2.13 21.44
N THR A 57 8.16 -1.94 21.46
CA THR A 57 8.81 -0.70 21.01
C THR A 57 10.06 -0.99 20.19
N ALA A 58 10.61 0.04 19.54
CA ALA A 58 11.81 -0.08 18.72
C ALA A 58 13.10 -0.46 19.48
N SER A 59 13.08 -0.53 20.83
CA SER A 59 14.18 -1.09 21.63
C SER A 59 14.13 -2.62 21.72
N GLY A 60 13.01 -3.21 21.32
CA GLY A 60 12.85 -4.64 21.11
C GLY A 60 11.38 -5.06 21.06
N PHE A 61 11.08 -5.99 20.15
CA PHE A 61 9.72 -6.48 19.92
C PHE A 61 9.59 -7.98 20.20
N ASP A 62 8.42 -8.42 20.66
CA ASP A 62 7.96 -9.77 20.34
C ASP A 62 7.17 -9.77 19.03
N CYS A 63 6.81 -10.95 18.54
CA CYS A 63 6.15 -11.11 17.23
C CYS A 63 4.87 -10.28 17.11
N SER A 64 4.01 -10.35 18.13
CA SER A 64 2.76 -9.59 18.18
C SER A 64 2.96 -8.11 18.50
N GLY A 65 3.99 -7.74 19.27
CA GLY A 65 4.37 -6.34 19.52
C GLY A 65 4.84 -5.63 18.25
N TYR A 66 5.65 -6.31 17.43
CA TYR A 66 6.06 -5.82 16.11
C TYR A 66 4.84 -5.62 15.18
N VAL A 67 4.00 -6.65 15.06
CA VAL A 67 2.80 -6.57 14.20
C VAL A 67 1.88 -5.43 14.65
N ARG A 68 1.63 -5.30 15.95
CA ARG A 68 0.80 -4.22 16.50
C ARG A 68 1.41 -2.84 16.21
N GLN A 69 2.72 -2.69 16.33
CA GLN A 69 3.40 -1.44 16.03
C GLN A 69 3.20 -1.03 14.55
N VAL A 70 3.45 -1.95 13.61
CA VAL A 70 3.28 -1.69 12.18
C VAL A 70 1.83 -1.34 11.83
N TYR A 71 0.86 -2.10 12.34
CA TYR A 71 -0.54 -1.84 12.05
C TYR A 71 -1.04 -0.53 12.68
N SER A 72 -0.51 -0.14 13.86
CA SER A 72 -0.87 1.12 14.48
C SER A 72 -0.44 2.34 13.65
N GLU A 73 0.71 2.28 12.98
CA GLU A 73 1.18 3.35 12.10
C GLU A 73 0.35 3.53 10.83
N VAL A 74 -0.40 2.49 10.43
CA VAL A 74 -1.37 2.58 9.33
C VAL A 74 -2.81 2.73 9.83
N GLY A 75 -3.00 3.05 11.11
CA GLY A 75 -4.31 3.37 11.70
C GLY A 75 -5.13 2.17 12.17
N ILE A 76 -4.52 1.00 12.37
CA ILE A 76 -5.23 -0.20 12.81
C ILE A 76 -4.76 -0.63 14.21
N SER A 77 -5.70 -0.67 15.14
CA SER A 77 -5.48 -1.24 16.47
C SER A 77 -5.68 -2.75 16.45
N LEU A 78 -4.67 -3.49 16.90
CA LEU A 78 -4.72 -4.94 17.04
C LEU A 78 -4.59 -5.36 18.52
N PRO A 79 -5.21 -6.48 18.91
CA PRO A 79 -5.05 -7.03 20.26
C PRO A 79 -3.61 -7.45 20.52
N ARG A 80 -3.25 -7.65 21.79
CA ARG A 80 -1.84 -7.78 22.20
C ARG A 80 -1.18 -9.08 21.75
N THR A 81 -1.92 -10.18 21.67
CA THR A 81 -1.33 -11.52 21.49
C THR A 81 -1.61 -12.08 20.09
N ALA A 82 -0.70 -12.94 19.60
CA ALA A 82 -0.89 -13.65 18.34
C ALA A 82 -2.20 -14.46 18.30
N ALA A 83 -2.55 -15.12 19.41
CA ALA A 83 -3.80 -15.87 19.53
C ALA A 83 -5.05 -14.97 19.40
N GLN A 84 -5.07 -13.81 20.07
CA GLN A 84 -6.18 -12.86 19.93
C GLN A 84 -6.25 -12.26 18.53
N MET A 85 -5.10 -11.96 17.90
CA MET A 85 -5.03 -11.48 16.51
C MET A 85 -5.57 -12.52 15.53
N TYR A 86 -5.36 -13.82 15.81
CA TYR A 86 -5.95 -14.90 15.01
C TYR A 86 -7.48 -14.97 15.13
N GLY A 87 -8.09 -14.34 16.14
CA GLY A 87 -9.53 -14.15 16.22
C GLY A 87 -10.06 -12.97 15.40
N GLN A 88 -9.18 -12.16 14.80
CA GLN A 88 -9.56 -10.94 14.06
C GLN A 88 -9.63 -11.17 12.55
N GLY A 89 -10.36 -10.28 11.87
CA GLY A 89 -10.39 -10.22 10.41
C GLY A 89 -11.03 -11.44 9.73
N THR A 90 -10.77 -11.59 8.43
CA THR A 90 -11.32 -12.67 7.60
C THR A 90 -10.28 -13.77 7.40
N ALA A 91 -10.68 -15.04 7.46
CA ALA A 91 -9.77 -16.16 7.16
C ALA A 91 -9.32 -16.13 5.69
N VAL A 92 -8.04 -16.40 5.45
CA VAL A 92 -7.45 -16.43 4.10
C VAL A 92 -6.77 -17.77 3.87
N SER A 93 -7.04 -18.41 2.73
CA SER A 93 -6.29 -19.59 2.32
C SER A 93 -4.86 -19.20 1.96
N LYS A 94 -3.90 -20.09 2.23
CA LYS A 94 -2.48 -19.85 1.95
C LYS A 94 -2.20 -19.44 0.49
N SER A 95 -2.94 -19.99 -0.48
CA SER A 95 -2.84 -19.63 -1.90
C SER A 95 -3.35 -18.22 -2.25
N ASN A 96 -4.15 -17.61 -1.37
CA ASN A 96 -4.77 -16.30 -1.56
C ASN A 96 -4.12 -15.21 -0.71
N LEU A 97 -2.91 -15.48 -0.18
CA LEU A 97 -2.12 -14.49 0.56
C LEU A 97 -1.82 -13.27 -0.31
N ARG A 98 -1.88 -12.11 0.35
CA ARG A 98 -1.55 -10.79 -0.18
C ARG A 98 -0.75 -10.04 0.85
N VAL A 99 0.06 -9.09 0.40
CA VAL A 99 0.79 -8.17 1.29
C VAL A 99 -0.16 -7.64 2.36
N GLY A 100 0.24 -7.68 3.63
CA GLY A 100 -0.60 -7.23 4.74
C GLY A 100 -1.64 -8.23 5.26
N ASP A 101 -1.65 -9.47 4.77
CA ASP A 101 -2.27 -10.56 5.52
C ASP A 101 -1.37 -10.94 6.71
N LEU A 102 -1.97 -11.20 7.86
CA LEU A 102 -1.27 -11.76 9.00
C LEU A 102 -1.17 -13.28 8.84
N VAL A 103 0.04 -13.81 8.92
CA VAL A 103 0.33 -15.24 8.89
C VAL A 103 0.66 -15.74 10.29
N PHE A 104 0.10 -16.88 10.67
CA PHE A 104 0.16 -17.40 12.03
C PHE A 104 0.79 -18.79 12.08
N PHE A 105 1.55 -19.03 13.14
CA PHE A 105 2.31 -20.27 13.30
C PHE A 105 2.21 -20.84 14.72
N ASN A 106 2.38 -22.15 14.84
CA ASN A 106 2.53 -22.90 16.09
C ASN A 106 4.00 -23.21 16.34
N THR A 107 4.69 -22.31 17.03
CA THR A 107 6.10 -22.43 17.40
C THR A 107 6.30 -22.98 18.82
N SER A 108 5.27 -22.93 19.67
CA SER A 108 5.32 -23.42 21.06
C SER A 108 4.82 -24.85 21.24
N GLY A 109 4.24 -25.46 20.20
CA GLY A 109 3.55 -26.75 20.26
C GLY A 109 2.10 -26.68 20.74
N ARG A 110 1.58 -25.50 21.10
CA ARG A 110 0.20 -25.31 21.60
C ARG A 110 -0.50 -24.15 20.88
N GLY A 111 -1.22 -24.47 19.81
CA GLY A 111 -2.05 -23.51 19.08
C GLY A 111 -1.25 -22.37 18.42
N VAL A 112 -1.90 -21.24 18.17
CA VAL A 112 -1.25 -20.06 17.58
C VAL A 112 -0.35 -19.38 18.62
N SER A 113 0.96 -19.37 18.37
CA SER A 113 1.96 -18.78 19.27
C SER A 113 2.86 -17.74 18.59
N HIS A 114 2.78 -17.61 17.26
CA HIS A 114 3.59 -16.65 16.51
C HIS A 114 2.78 -16.01 15.39
N VAL A 115 3.11 -14.77 15.07
CA VAL A 115 2.47 -13.98 14.00
C VAL A 115 3.50 -13.18 13.23
N GLY A 116 3.25 -12.97 11.94
CA GLY A 116 4.01 -12.03 11.12
C GLY A 116 3.15 -11.45 10.00
N ILE A 117 3.71 -10.49 9.27
CA ILE A 117 3.05 -9.75 8.20
C ILE A 117 3.55 -10.31 6.87
N TYR A 118 2.67 -10.88 6.06
CA TYR A 118 3.03 -11.30 4.70
C TYR A 118 3.40 -10.07 3.86
N VAL A 119 4.50 -10.15 3.11
CA VAL A 119 5.06 -9.03 2.34
C VAL A 119 5.22 -9.34 0.85
N GLY A 120 4.58 -10.41 0.35
CA GLY A 120 4.71 -10.85 -1.04
C GLY A 120 5.72 -11.98 -1.18
N ASN A 121 5.84 -12.56 -2.38
CA ASN A 121 6.90 -13.52 -2.74
C ASN A 121 7.11 -14.71 -1.78
N ASN A 122 6.04 -15.22 -1.14
CA ASN A 122 6.11 -16.26 -0.10
C ASN A 122 6.91 -15.83 1.15
N GLU A 123 7.09 -14.53 1.36
CA GLU A 123 7.84 -13.95 2.48
C GLU A 123 6.93 -13.26 3.49
N PHE A 124 7.39 -13.23 4.73
CA PHE A 124 6.75 -12.49 5.80
C PHE A 124 7.79 -11.88 6.73
N ILE A 125 7.49 -10.71 7.29
CA ILE A 125 8.31 -10.07 8.33
C ILE A 125 7.74 -10.43 9.70
N ASN A 126 8.63 -10.75 10.63
CA ASN A 126 8.30 -11.19 11.97
C ASN A 126 9.40 -10.83 12.96
N ALA A 127 9.11 -10.78 14.26
CA ALA A 127 10.14 -10.71 15.30
C ALA A 127 10.42 -12.12 15.85
N ALA A 128 11.54 -12.73 15.48
CA ALA A 128 11.96 -14.06 15.91
C ALA A 128 13.00 -13.97 17.04
N SER A 129 12.92 -14.86 18.03
CA SER A 129 13.86 -14.89 19.17
C SER A 129 15.34 -14.97 18.76
N SER A 130 15.65 -15.61 17.62
CA SER A 130 17.01 -15.79 17.12
C SER A 130 17.55 -14.63 16.29
N LYS A 131 16.68 -13.82 15.65
CA LYS A 131 17.08 -12.86 14.61
C LYS A 131 16.46 -11.47 14.78
N GLY A 132 15.61 -11.26 15.79
CA GLY A 132 14.80 -10.05 15.90
C GLY A 132 13.82 -9.91 14.73
N VAL A 133 13.48 -8.67 14.40
CA VAL A 133 12.64 -8.36 13.24
C VAL A 133 13.38 -8.73 11.95
N SER A 134 12.90 -9.78 11.29
CA SER A 134 13.55 -10.41 10.14
C SER A 134 12.54 -10.97 9.14
N ILE A 135 13.01 -11.19 7.91
CA ILE A 135 12.24 -11.85 6.86
C ILE A 135 12.40 -13.37 6.99
N ALA A 136 11.30 -14.07 6.79
CA ALA A 136 11.27 -15.53 6.66
C ALA A 136 10.31 -15.93 5.54
N LYS A 137 10.42 -17.19 5.08
CA LYS A 137 9.52 -17.75 4.06
C LYS A 137 8.38 -18.52 4.71
N VAL A 138 7.14 -18.24 4.31
CA VAL A 138 5.94 -18.90 4.85
C VAL A 138 6.00 -20.41 4.65
N ASN A 139 6.46 -20.84 3.47
CA ASN A 139 6.60 -22.25 3.09
C ASN A 139 8.03 -22.78 3.21
N ASP A 140 8.86 -22.19 4.08
CA ASP A 140 10.18 -22.78 4.38
C ASP A 140 10.00 -24.23 4.90
N PRO A 141 10.66 -25.23 4.28
CA PRO A 141 10.45 -26.62 4.63
C PRO A 141 11.09 -27.04 5.97
N TYR A 142 11.99 -26.23 6.52
CA TYR A 142 12.78 -26.57 7.70
C TYR A 142 12.09 -26.16 9.01
N TYR A 143 11.44 -24.99 9.03
CA TYR A 143 10.85 -24.46 10.26
C TYR A 143 9.42 -23.95 10.10
N TRP A 144 9.18 -23.00 9.19
CA TRP A 144 7.92 -22.26 9.16
C TRP A 144 6.78 -23.01 8.48
N GLY A 145 7.06 -23.76 7.42
CA GLY A 145 6.05 -24.45 6.62
C GLY A 145 5.25 -25.47 7.42
N SER A 146 5.93 -26.31 8.21
CA SER A 146 5.30 -27.32 9.08
C SER A 146 4.57 -26.73 10.29
N ARG A 147 4.85 -25.46 10.63
CA ARG A 147 4.25 -24.74 11.76
C ARG A 147 3.12 -23.81 11.35
N TYR A 148 2.85 -23.66 10.06
CA TYR A 148 1.82 -22.77 9.55
C TYR A 148 0.42 -23.21 10.04
N VAL A 149 -0.29 -22.31 10.70
CA VAL A 149 -1.64 -22.55 11.23
C VAL A 149 -2.71 -21.94 10.32
N GLY A 150 -2.46 -20.75 9.77
CA GLY A 150 -3.42 -20.06 8.92
C GLY A 150 -3.08 -18.59 8.73
N ALA A 151 -3.96 -17.87 8.04
CA ALA A 151 -3.82 -16.44 7.82
C ALA A 151 -5.13 -15.68 8.03
N LYS A 152 -5.00 -14.42 8.45
CA LYS A 152 -6.10 -13.47 8.62
C LYS A 152 -5.85 -12.19 7.83
N ARG A 153 -6.87 -11.76 7.10
CA ARG A 153 -6.91 -10.45 6.46
C ARG A 153 -7.59 -9.46 7.38
N ILE A 154 -6.82 -8.47 7.83
CA ILE A 154 -7.28 -7.45 8.77
C ILE A 154 -7.99 -6.30 8.05
N PHE A 155 -7.50 -5.91 6.88
CA PHE A 155 -8.17 -4.91 6.05
C PHE A 155 -9.48 -5.50 5.52
N SER A 156 -10.60 -4.82 5.74
CA SER A 156 -11.86 -5.21 5.11
C SER A 156 -11.68 -5.18 3.60
N THR A 157 -11.66 -6.33 2.94
CA THR A 157 -11.58 -6.40 1.47
C THR A 157 -12.67 -7.33 0.97
N GLY A 158 -13.71 -6.78 0.35
CA GLY A 158 -14.85 -7.56 -0.12
C GLY A 158 -14.60 -8.42 -1.36
N SER A 159 -13.36 -8.80 -1.73
CA SER A 159 -13.13 -9.58 -2.96
C SER A 159 -11.80 -10.38 -3.03
N ALA A 160 -11.72 -11.29 -4.02
CA ALA A 160 -10.54 -12.03 -4.47
C ALA A 160 -9.36 -11.14 -4.93
N LYS A 161 -8.16 -11.72 -5.12
CA LYS A 161 -6.90 -10.96 -5.37
C LYS A 161 -7.02 -10.15 -6.65
N GLY A 162 -6.63 -8.88 -6.58
CA GLY A 162 -6.75 -7.93 -7.69
C GLY A 162 -8.13 -7.31 -7.92
N ASN A 163 -9.22 -7.89 -7.42
CA ASN A 163 -10.56 -7.41 -7.79
C ASN A 163 -10.99 -6.16 -6.99
N PHE A 164 -10.40 -4.98 -7.25
CA PHE A 164 -10.74 -3.74 -6.54
C PHE A 164 -12.08 -3.15 -6.96
N ARG A 165 -12.87 -2.64 -6.00
CA ARG A 165 -14.26 -2.20 -6.16
C ARG A 165 -14.45 -1.10 -7.21
N ASP A 166 -13.47 -0.22 -7.33
CA ASP A 166 -13.49 0.97 -8.19
C ASP A 166 -12.74 0.77 -9.53
N THR A 167 -12.26 -0.44 -9.81
CA THR A 167 -11.63 -0.77 -11.10
C THR A 167 -12.32 -1.89 -11.85
N GLN A 168 -13.29 -2.62 -11.26
CA GLN A 168 -13.88 -3.83 -11.85
C GLN A 168 -14.38 -3.64 -13.30
N ASN A 169 -14.99 -2.49 -13.59
CA ASN A 169 -15.56 -2.15 -14.90
C ASN A 169 -14.77 -1.04 -15.61
N SER A 170 -13.49 -0.87 -15.26
CA SER A 170 -12.61 0.17 -15.83
C SER A 170 -11.66 -0.42 -16.87
N TRP A 171 -11.19 0.39 -17.82
CA TRP A 171 -10.18 0.02 -18.81
C TRP A 171 -8.88 -0.53 -18.17
N ILE A 172 -8.60 -0.13 -16.94
CA ILE A 172 -7.40 -0.53 -16.20
C ILE A 172 -7.56 -1.84 -15.39
N ALA A 173 -8.76 -2.43 -15.36
CA ALA A 173 -9.05 -3.60 -14.53
C ALA A 173 -8.02 -4.71 -14.72
N LYS A 174 -7.71 -5.04 -15.98
CA LYS A 174 -6.79 -6.13 -16.33
C LYS A 174 -5.38 -5.89 -15.79
N ASP A 175 -4.83 -4.69 -16.01
CA ASP A 175 -3.48 -4.34 -15.58
C ASP A 175 -3.35 -4.32 -14.06
N VAL A 176 -4.30 -3.68 -13.38
CA VAL A 176 -4.30 -3.62 -11.90
C VAL A 176 -4.47 -5.02 -11.29
N ASN A 177 -5.35 -5.85 -11.85
CA ASN A 177 -5.53 -7.24 -11.38
C ASN A 177 -4.23 -8.05 -11.55
N ALA A 178 -3.56 -7.92 -12.71
CA ALA A 178 -2.30 -8.61 -12.98
C ALA A 178 -1.19 -8.20 -12.00
N LEU A 179 -1.02 -6.89 -11.78
CA LEU A 179 -0.04 -6.37 -10.83
C LEU A 179 -0.35 -6.77 -9.39
N ALA A 180 -1.63 -6.76 -8.99
CA ALA A 180 -2.04 -7.16 -7.66
C ALA A 180 -1.80 -8.64 -7.41
N ASN A 181 -2.00 -9.49 -8.42
CA ASN A 181 -1.70 -10.92 -8.34
C ASN A 181 -0.20 -11.19 -8.13
N LYS A 182 0.66 -10.33 -8.67
CA LYS A 182 2.11 -10.32 -8.45
C LYS A 182 2.53 -9.61 -7.15
N ASP A 183 1.59 -9.21 -6.30
CA ASP A 183 1.84 -8.43 -5.07
C ASP A 183 2.55 -7.07 -5.30
N ILE A 184 2.58 -6.57 -6.55
CA ILE A 184 3.21 -5.29 -6.93
C ILE A 184 2.37 -4.10 -6.46
N VAL A 185 1.05 -4.20 -6.61
CA VAL A 185 0.10 -3.19 -6.14
C VAL A 185 -0.83 -3.76 -5.07
N ILE A 186 -0.92 -3.07 -3.94
CA ILE A 186 -1.68 -3.54 -2.78
C ILE A 186 -3.02 -2.81 -2.64
N GLY A 187 -3.16 -1.60 -3.22
CA GLY A 187 -4.39 -0.80 -3.17
C GLY A 187 -4.58 -0.09 -1.84
N TYR A 188 -5.84 0.15 -1.46
CA TYR A 188 -6.28 0.79 -0.21
C TYR A 188 -7.23 -0.11 0.56
N SER A 189 -7.54 0.30 1.80
CA SER A 189 -8.60 -0.32 2.60
C SER A 189 -9.95 -0.35 1.85
N ASN A 190 -10.87 -1.21 2.30
CA ASN A 190 -12.16 -1.44 1.64
C ASN A 190 -12.04 -1.91 0.18
N ASN A 191 -10.87 -2.42 -0.21
CA ASN A 191 -10.59 -2.96 -1.52
C ASN A 191 -10.75 -1.91 -2.64
N TYR A 192 -10.32 -0.68 -2.40
CA TYR A 192 -10.22 0.38 -3.42
C TYR A 192 -8.81 0.44 -4.02
N TYR A 193 -8.69 0.82 -5.29
CA TYR A 193 -7.42 1.09 -5.94
C TYR A 193 -7.16 2.60 -6.10
N ARG A 194 -8.21 3.40 -6.21
CA ARG A 194 -8.24 4.84 -6.48
C ARG A 194 -7.57 5.21 -7.81
N PRO A 195 -8.10 4.71 -8.94
CA PRO A 195 -7.43 4.80 -10.24
C PRO A 195 -7.18 6.24 -10.72
N ASN A 196 -8.06 7.18 -10.35
CA ASN A 196 -8.04 8.56 -10.85
C ASN A 196 -7.24 9.52 -9.96
N GLU A 197 -6.75 9.08 -8.79
CA GLU A 197 -5.87 9.91 -7.97
C GLU A 197 -4.48 9.97 -8.60
N ASN A 198 -3.81 11.13 -8.47
CA ASN A 198 -2.43 11.28 -8.88
C ASN A 198 -1.50 10.47 -7.98
N ILE A 199 -0.54 9.77 -8.58
CA ILE A 199 0.43 9.00 -7.81
C ILE A 199 1.57 9.91 -7.32
N SER A 200 1.93 9.77 -6.04
CA SER A 200 3.05 10.51 -5.47
C SER A 200 4.39 9.88 -5.83
N ARG A 201 5.46 10.67 -5.66
CA ARG A 201 6.84 10.21 -5.85
C ARG A 201 7.22 9.09 -4.88
N ALA A 202 6.78 9.17 -3.62
CA ALA A 202 7.03 8.11 -2.63
C ALA A 202 6.25 6.82 -2.90
N GLN A 203 5.01 6.93 -3.39
CA GLN A 203 4.24 5.76 -3.83
C GLN A 203 4.92 5.09 -5.03
N THR A 204 5.40 5.88 -6.00
CA THR A 204 6.16 5.37 -7.15
C THR A 204 7.42 4.64 -6.71
N ALA A 205 8.22 5.23 -5.80
CA ALA A 205 9.41 4.59 -5.25
C ALA A 205 9.08 3.23 -4.59
N THR A 206 7.96 3.15 -3.87
CA THR A 206 7.51 1.90 -3.24
C THR A 206 7.14 0.84 -4.27
N ILE A 207 6.40 1.22 -5.32
CA ILE A 207 6.03 0.31 -6.41
C ILE A 207 7.30 -0.22 -7.11
N LEU A 208 8.24 0.66 -7.47
CA LEU A 208 9.46 0.25 -8.16
C LEU A 208 10.38 -0.60 -7.27
N ALA A 209 10.57 -0.22 -6.01
CA ALA A 209 11.34 -1.02 -5.07
C ALA A 209 10.76 -2.42 -4.90
N ASN A 210 9.43 -2.55 -4.79
CA ASN A 210 8.77 -3.84 -4.68
C ASN A 210 8.83 -4.63 -6.00
N THR A 211 8.64 -3.96 -7.15
CA THR A 211 8.67 -4.58 -8.47
C THR A 211 10.04 -5.19 -8.79
N LEU A 212 11.10 -4.53 -8.36
CA LEU A 212 12.49 -4.92 -8.61
C LEU A 212 13.11 -5.70 -7.43
N ASP A 213 12.30 -6.09 -6.43
CA ASP A 213 12.74 -6.80 -5.23
C ASP A 213 13.92 -6.12 -4.49
N LEU A 214 13.89 -4.78 -4.44
CA LEU A 214 14.93 -3.98 -3.79
C LEU A 214 14.76 -3.96 -2.27
N LYS A 215 15.89 -4.00 -1.55
CA LYS A 215 15.91 -4.00 -0.08
C LYS A 215 15.52 -2.63 0.49
N MET A 216 14.33 -2.55 1.10
CA MET A 216 13.80 -1.34 1.75
C MET A 216 14.25 -1.14 3.21
N THR A 217 15.35 -1.76 3.62
CA THR A 217 15.80 -1.78 5.03
C THR A 217 16.64 -0.56 5.43
N ASN A 218 17.25 0.14 4.48
CA ASN A 218 18.08 1.31 4.78
C ASN A 218 17.22 2.49 5.23
N ARG A 219 17.47 2.99 6.45
CA ARG A 219 16.74 4.12 7.05
C ARG A 219 17.57 5.40 7.17
N LYS A 220 18.80 5.44 6.63
CA LYS A 220 19.61 6.67 6.60
C LYS A 220 18.88 7.75 5.82
N GLN A 221 19.03 9.01 6.21
CA GLN A 221 18.42 10.14 5.51
C GLN A 221 19.02 10.29 4.10
N PRO A 222 18.26 10.05 3.00
CA PRO A 222 18.78 10.12 1.64
C PRO A 222 18.65 11.51 1.01
N PHE A 223 17.73 12.32 1.53
CA PHE A 223 17.35 13.64 1.04
C PHE A 223 16.98 14.54 2.22
N LYS A 224 17.02 15.86 2.02
CA LYS A 224 16.75 16.87 3.07
C LYS A 224 15.34 16.74 3.66
N ASP A 225 14.37 16.31 2.86
CA ASP A 225 12.94 16.18 3.18
C ASP A 225 12.46 14.73 3.41
N VAL A 226 13.39 13.76 3.48
CA VAL A 226 13.06 12.35 3.76
C VAL A 226 13.78 11.92 5.02
N THR A 227 13.15 12.11 6.18
CA THR A 227 13.73 11.79 7.48
C THR A 227 13.81 10.27 7.72
N PRO A 228 14.68 9.79 8.64
CA PRO A 228 14.74 8.37 9.01
C PRO A 228 13.42 7.80 9.55
N SER A 229 12.55 8.66 10.10
CA SER A 229 11.23 8.29 10.61
C SER A 229 10.13 8.26 9.54
N SER A 230 10.37 8.83 8.35
CA SER A 230 9.41 8.85 7.25
C SER A 230 9.01 7.42 6.87
N TRP A 231 7.74 7.21 6.53
CA TRP A 231 7.25 5.89 6.12
C TRP A 231 8.00 5.38 4.89
N SER A 232 8.33 6.26 3.95
CA SER A 232 8.90 5.90 2.64
C SER A 232 10.42 5.83 2.58
N VAL A 233 11.17 6.21 3.63
CA VAL A 233 12.64 6.36 3.55
C VAL A 233 13.35 5.07 3.10
N GLY A 234 12.83 3.89 3.46
CA GLY A 234 13.33 2.61 2.99
C GLY A 234 13.22 2.44 1.48
N ALA A 235 12.02 2.67 0.93
CA ALA A 235 11.77 2.62 -0.51
C ALA A 235 12.58 3.67 -1.27
N VAL A 236 12.64 4.90 -0.74
CA VAL A 236 13.42 6.00 -1.34
C VAL A 236 14.91 5.69 -1.38
N ASN A 237 15.49 5.15 -0.29
CA ASN A 237 16.87 4.68 -0.30
C ASN A 237 17.08 3.58 -1.34
N ALA A 238 16.15 2.61 -1.42
CA ALA A 238 16.27 1.48 -2.32
C ALA A 238 16.35 1.93 -3.79
N VAL A 239 15.42 2.77 -4.25
CA VAL A 239 15.42 3.27 -5.64
C VAL A 239 16.57 4.23 -5.93
N LYS A 240 16.99 5.04 -4.95
CA LYS A 240 18.16 5.91 -5.09
C LYS A 240 19.45 5.10 -5.24
N SER A 241 19.66 4.11 -4.38
CA SER A 241 20.84 3.23 -4.44
C SER A 241 20.89 2.39 -5.73
N ALA A 242 19.74 2.17 -6.36
CA ALA A 242 19.66 1.51 -7.66
C ALA A 242 19.84 2.46 -8.86
N GLY A 243 20.02 3.77 -8.63
CA GLY A 243 20.16 4.77 -9.70
C GLY A 243 18.85 5.09 -10.44
N ILE A 244 17.70 4.77 -9.84
CA ILE A 244 16.38 4.89 -10.47
C ILE A 244 15.71 6.23 -10.14
N PHE A 245 16.04 6.83 -8.99
CA PHE A 245 15.33 8.02 -8.51
C PHE A 245 16.21 8.99 -7.71
N GLU A 246 16.84 9.94 -8.41
CA GLU A 246 17.88 10.83 -7.85
C GLU A 246 17.37 12.09 -7.12
N GLY A 247 16.07 12.36 -7.13
CA GLY A 247 15.50 13.59 -6.54
C GLY A 247 15.86 14.85 -7.35
N ASN A 248 15.81 16.02 -6.70
CA ASN A 248 16.20 17.29 -7.30
C ASN A 248 16.80 18.23 -6.24
N ASN A 249 18.02 18.74 -6.45
CA ASN A 249 18.70 19.67 -5.53
C ASN A 249 18.74 19.20 -4.07
N GLY A 250 18.87 17.89 -3.85
CA GLY A 250 18.90 17.27 -2.53
C GLY A 250 17.51 17.06 -1.88
N TYR A 251 16.43 17.31 -2.60
CA TYR A 251 15.04 17.06 -2.17
C TYR A 251 14.41 15.93 -2.98
N PHE A 252 13.60 15.11 -2.31
CA PHE A 252 12.84 14.05 -2.97
C PHE A 252 11.40 14.46 -3.28
N MET A 253 10.80 15.35 -2.50
CA MET A 253 9.39 15.77 -2.57
C MET A 253 8.42 14.58 -2.54
N PRO A 254 8.41 13.78 -1.46
CA PRO A 254 7.74 12.48 -1.41
C PRO A 254 6.23 12.52 -1.73
N ASP A 255 5.54 13.58 -1.30
CA ASP A 255 4.09 13.71 -1.45
C ASP A 255 3.67 14.42 -2.75
N LYS A 256 4.62 14.97 -3.51
CA LYS A 256 4.33 15.63 -4.79
C LYS A 256 3.94 14.59 -5.84
N ALA A 257 2.96 14.92 -6.67
CA ALA A 257 2.59 14.10 -7.82
C ALA A 257 3.77 13.95 -8.80
N LEU A 258 3.93 12.76 -9.35
CA LEU A 258 4.92 12.47 -10.38
C LEU A 258 4.40 12.95 -11.74
N THR A 259 5.20 13.72 -12.48
CA THR A 259 4.85 14.08 -13.86
C THR A 259 5.13 12.94 -14.84
N ARG A 260 4.54 13.00 -16.03
CA ARG A 260 4.76 11.98 -17.08
C ARG A 260 6.20 11.92 -17.57
N ALA A 261 6.91 13.05 -17.66
CA ALA A 261 8.33 13.06 -17.99
C ALA A 261 9.18 12.43 -16.88
N GLN A 262 8.88 12.72 -15.61
CA GLN A 262 9.56 12.07 -14.48
C GLN A 262 9.28 10.56 -14.45
N MET A 263 8.04 10.16 -14.74
CA MET A 263 7.68 8.74 -14.90
C MET A 263 8.48 8.07 -16.01
N ALA A 264 8.65 8.72 -17.16
CA ALA A 264 9.45 8.17 -18.26
C ALA A 264 10.91 7.94 -17.85
N SER A 265 11.52 8.93 -17.20
CA SER A 265 12.89 8.82 -16.68
C SER A 265 13.03 7.65 -15.70
N VAL A 266 12.21 7.60 -14.64
CA VAL A 266 12.35 6.53 -13.62
C VAL A 266 12.03 5.14 -14.17
N LEU A 267 11.13 4.99 -15.15
CA LEU A 267 10.87 3.68 -15.79
C LEU A 267 11.97 3.30 -16.79
N THR A 268 12.60 4.27 -17.44
CA THR A 268 13.76 4.01 -18.30
C THR A 268 14.91 3.45 -17.47
N ASP A 269 15.23 4.09 -16.36
CA ASP A 269 16.28 3.64 -15.44
C ASP A 269 15.93 2.30 -14.77
N ALA A 270 14.68 2.13 -14.31
CA ALA A 270 14.23 0.91 -13.64
C ALA A 270 14.29 -0.36 -14.52
N PHE A 271 14.08 -0.22 -15.83
CA PHE A 271 13.97 -1.35 -16.76
C PHE A 271 15.07 -1.36 -17.84
N ASP A 272 16.12 -0.55 -17.66
CA ASP A 272 17.23 -0.37 -18.60
C ASP A 272 16.78 -0.18 -20.06
N LEU A 273 15.80 0.71 -20.27
CA LEU A 273 15.20 0.93 -21.59
C LEU A 273 16.14 1.74 -22.49
N LYS A 274 16.13 1.43 -23.79
CA LYS A 274 16.98 2.10 -24.78
C LYS A 274 16.15 3.00 -25.69
N ALA A 275 16.60 4.23 -25.85
CA ALA A 275 15.94 5.22 -26.71
C ALA A 275 15.96 4.80 -28.19
N ASN A 276 14.94 5.21 -28.94
CA ASN A 276 14.88 5.09 -30.39
C ASN A 276 14.27 6.36 -31.00
N SER A 277 15.12 7.16 -31.64
CA SER A 277 14.80 8.49 -32.19
C SER A 277 13.68 8.52 -33.24
N SER A 278 13.23 7.35 -33.72
CA SER A 278 12.08 7.23 -34.63
C SER A 278 10.74 7.42 -33.91
N TYR A 279 10.69 7.21 -32.59
CA TYR A 279 9.50 7.45 -31.78
C TYR A 279 9.54 8.86 -31.20
N THR A 280 8.61 9.71 -31.65
CA THR A 280 8.50 11.12 -31.25
C THR A 280 7.05 11.50 -30.94
N PHE A 281 6.88 12.57 -30.17
CA PHE A 281 5.57 13.15 -29.84
C PHE A 281 5.58 14.64 -30.16
N LYS A 282 4.44 15.18 -30.57
CA LYS A 282 4.31 16.57 -31.07
C LYS A 282 4.77 17.63 -30.04
N ASP A 283 4.57 17.36 -28.76
CA ASP A 283 4.87 18.24 -27.62
C ASP A 283 6.17 17.87 -26.88
N VAL A 284 6.99 17.00 -27.46
CA VAL A 284 8.30 16.61 -26.91
C VAL A 284 9.38 16.97 -27.91
N PRO A 285 9.89 18.22 -27.88
CA PRO A 285 10.97 18.64 -28.75
C PRO A 285 12.27 17.90 -28.40
N LYS A 286 13.19 17.76 -29.37
CA LYS A 286 14.45 17.02 -29.19
C LYS A 286 15.33 17.52 -28.04
N ASN A 287 15.22 18.80 -27.68
CA ASN A 287 15.96 19.41 -26.57
C ASN A 287 15.25 19.29 -25.21
N ASN A 288 14.10 18.62 -25.14
CA ASN A 288 13.44 18.33 -23.87
C ASN A 288 14.31 17.36 -23.07
N TRP A 289 14.50 17.63 -21.78
CA TRP A 289 15.36 16.85 -20.89
C TRP A 289 14.96 15.37 -20.80
N ALA A 290 13.69 15.03 -21.00
CA ALA A 290 13.16 13.67 -20.94
C ALA A 290 12.93 13.05 -22.34
N ALA A 291 13.37 13.70 -23.43
CA ALA A 291 13.08 13.25 -24.79
C ALA A 291 13.58 11.82 -25.04
N ALA A 292 14.78 11.48 -24.57
CA ALA A 292 15.36 10.15 -24.72
C ALA A 292 14.57 9.08 -23.96
N ASP A 293 14.20 9.35 -22.71
CA ASP A 293 13.44 8.42 -21.87
C ASP A 293 12.03 8.19 -22.42
N ILE A 294 11.36 9.26 -22.84
CA ILE A 294 10.03 9.19 -23.44
C ILE A 294 10.07 8.34 -24.72
N SER A 295 11.11 8.53 -25.54
CA SER A 295 11.37 7.74 -26.73
C SER A 295 11.65 6.26 -26.39
N ALA A 296 12.41 5.99 -25.33
CA ALA A 296 12.70 4.64 -24.86
C ALA A 296 11.43 3.89 -24.43
N LEU A 297 10.53 4.56 -23.69
CA LEU A 297 9.24 3.99 -23.31
C LEU A 297 8.38 3.67 -24.53
N ALA A 298 8.37 4.56 -25.54
CA ALA A 298 7.58 4.35 -26.75
C ALA A 298 8.14 3.18 -27.57
N ALA A 299 9.47 3.11 -27.73
CA ALA A 299 10.16 2.01 -28.40
C ALA A 299 9.92 0.66 -27.71
N ALA A 300 9.82 0.66 -26.37
CA ALA A 300 9.51 -0.52 -25.58
C ALA A 300 8.01 -0.88 -25.54
N GLY A 301 7.14 -0.12 -26.22
CA GLY A 301 5.69 -0.36 -26.21
C GLY A 301 5.00 -0.04 -24.87
N ILE A 302 5.69 0.67 -23.97
CA ILE A 302 5.16 1.02 -22.64
C ILE A 302 4.19 2.20 -22.76
N THR A 303 4.46 3.16 -23.64
CA THR A 303 3.58 4.31 -23.91
C THR A 303 3.28 4.44 -25.39
N THR A 304 2.04 4.82 -25.70
CA THR A 304 1.59 5.21 -27.05
C THR A 304 1.33 6.71 -27.18
N GLY A 305 1.44 7.47 -26.07
CA GLY A 305 0.96 8.84 -26.00
C GLY A 305 -0.57 8.93 -25.97
N TYR A 306 -1.09 10.10 -26.32
CA TYR A 306 -2.50 10.39 -26.49
C TYR A 306 -2.88 10.39 -27.98
N ASP A 307 -4.17 10.25 -28.29
CA ASP A 307 -4.70 10.18 -29.65
C ASP A 307 -4.40 11.43 -30.50
N ASP A 308 -4.17 12.58 -29.84
CA ASP A 308 -3.76 13.84 -30.48
C ASP A 308 -2.28 13.84 -30.94
N GLY A 309 -1.53 12.78 -30.66
CA GLY A 309 -0.10 12.63 -30.95
C GLY A 309 0.82 13.29 -29.93
N THR A 310 0.30 13.67 -28.75
CA THR A 310 1.08 14.27 -27.66
C THR A 310 1.46 13.24 -26.59
N PHE A 311 2.50 13.55 -25.81
CA PHE A 311 2.88 12.81 -24.62
C PHE A 311 2.43 13.50 -23.33
N LYS A 312 2.26 14.82 -23.30
CA LYS A 312 1.93 15.65 -22.13
C LYS A 312 2.94 15.51 -20.98
N PRO A 313 4.23 15.84 -21.20
CA PRO A 313 5.31 15.54 -20.26
C PRO A 313 5.16 16.17 -18.87
N ASN A 314 4.47 17.31 -18.77
CA ASN A 314 4.32 18.05 -17.52
C ASN A 314 3.07 17.67 -16.72
N GLU A 315 2.16 16.91 -17.31
CA GLU A 315 0.93 16.47 -16.62
C GLU A 315 1.25 15.41 -15.56
N PRO A 316 0.52 15.41 -14.43
CA PRO A 316 0.67 14.39 -13.42
C PRO A 316 0.20 13.02 -13.92
N VAL A 317 0.79 11.97 -13.36
CA VAL A 317 0.41 10.58 -13.65
C VAL A 317 -0.63 10.12 -12.63
N THR A 318 -1.75 9.60 -13.12
CA THR A 318 -2.73 8.92 -12.27
C THR A 318 -2.24 7.53 -11.87
N ARG A 319 -2.76 7.00 -10.78
CA ARG A 319 -2.46 5.62 -10.33
C ARG A 319 -2.80 4.59 -11.41
N ALA A 320 -3.91 4.75 -12.13
CA ALA A 320 -4.26 3.87 -13.24
C ALA A 320 -3.21 3.91 -14.36
N GLN A 321 -2.78 5.10 -14.78
CA GLN A 321 -1.73 5.22 -15.79
C GLN A 321 -0.41 4.59 -15.34
N MET A 322 0.01 4.82 -14.09
CA MET A 322 1.20 4.15 -13.53
C MET A 322 1.06 2.63 -13.57
N ALA A 323 -0.10 2.08 -13.22
CA ALA A 323 -0.35 0.64 -13.29
C ALA A 323 -0.19 0.10 -14.71
N ALA A 324 -0.75 0.79 -15.71
CA ALA A 324 -0.61 0.39 -17.11
C ALA A 324 0.86 0.39 -17.55
N PHE A 325 1.62 1.45 -17.19
CA PHE A 325 3.03 1.55 -17.55
C PHE A 325 3.88 0.44 -16.90
N VAL A 326 3.72 0.23 -15.59
CA VAL A 326 4.46 -0.82 -14.87
C VAL A 326 4.06 -2.20 -15.37
N ASN A 327 2.77 -2.45 -15.65
CA ASN A 327 2.33 -3.74 -16.16
C ASN A 327 2.93 -4.03 -17.54
N ARG A 328 3.00 -3.06 -18.44
CA ARG A 328 3.68 -3.24 -19.74
C ARG A 328 5.17 -3.47 -19.57
N ALA A 329 5.83 -2.69 -18.71
CA ALA A 329 7.27 -2.83 -18.47
C ALA A 329 7.65 -4.21 -17.90
N VAL A 330 6.85 -4.74 -16.96
CA VAL A 330 7.10 -6.04 -16.30
C VAL A 330 6.77 -7.23 -17.20
N ASN A 331 5.90 -7.08 -18.20
CA ASN A 331 5.52 -8.17 -19.12
C ASN A 331 6.12 -7.99 -20.53
N ARG A 332 7.19 -7.22 -20.64
CA ARG A 332 8.00 -7.08 -21.85
C ARG A 332 8.72 -8.37 -22.21
#